data_AF-A0A4Q8K7K3-F1
#
_entry.id   AF-A0A4Q8K7K3-F1
#
_cell.length_a   1.000
_cell.length_b   1.000
_cell.length_c   1.000
_cell.angle_alpha   90.00
_cell.angle_beta   90.00
_cell.angle_gamma   90.00
#
_symmetry.space_group_name_H-M   'P 1'
#
loop_
_entity.id
_entity.type
_entity.pdbx_description
1 polymer ?
#
loop_
_entity_poly.entity_id
_entity_poly.type
_entity_poly.pdbx_seq_one_letter_code
_entity_poly.pdbx_strand_id
1 'polypeptide(L)'
;MNLFILLALLVATLCYGVPRLSRPKIYGNAIPYRDLDTSNNSTKKKIVLMHNFFRSRVNPPASDMLAMNWHEGAAEDAQRWAESCQLLLHDNTTGRWTQDFGTCGQNIFVANVQVPWFFAVKVWFLERDNFTYGEDANDPDVVGHYTQMVWYSTHKVGCGFHYCGPDVAKAPYYSYVCNYCPIGNHPERFDRPYTKGKPCSACPGQCKFKKLCTNSCPYADTWINCRELNATWHSWLCDNEANEGYQACKATCACDGAIS
;
A
#
# COMPACT_ATOMS: atom_id res chain seq x y z
N MET A 1 63.25 41.20 -34.12
CA MET A 1 64.26 40.23 -33.63
C MET A 1 63.60 39.47 -32.49
N ASN A 2 63.53 38.15 -32.67
CA ASN A 2 62.96 37.09 -31.82
C ASN A 2 62.96 37.34 -30.30
N LEU A 3 61.93 36.86 -29.59
CA LEU A 3 61.96 35.51 -29.01
C LEU A 3 60.60 35.10 -28.42
N PHE A 4 60.15 33.92 -28.84
CA PHE A 4 59.01 33.17 -28.31
C PHE A 4 59.24 32.75 -26.84
N ILE A 5 58.24 32.92 -25.99
CA ILE A 5 58.07 32.08 -24.79
C ILE A 5 56.60 31.64 -24.72
N LEU A 6 56.37 30.37 -25.04
CA LEU A 6 55.14 29.65 -24.71
C LEU A 6 55.04 29.55 -23.18
N LEU A 7 53.90 29.96 -22.60
CA LEU A 7 53.49 29.49 -21.28
C LEU A 7 52.24 28.61 -21.43
N ALA A 8 52.40 27.34 -21.09
CA ALA A 8 51.35 26.33 -21.09
C ALA A 8 50.50 26.41 -19.80
N LEU A 9 49.18 26.34 -20.01
CA LEU A 9 48.10 25.76 -19.19
C LEU A 9 48.29 25.58 -17.68
N LEU A 10 47.33 26.11 -16.92
CA LEU A 10 46.71 25.40 -15.77
C LEU A 10 45.31 25.97 -15.53
N VAL A 11 44.33 25.48 -16.29
CA VAL A 11 42.92 25.60 -15.88
C VAL A 11 42.72 24.56 -14.78
N ALA A 12 42.84 24.99 -13.52
CA ALA A 12 42.41 24.18 -12.39
C ALA A 12 40.87 24.13 -12.40
N THR A 13 40.31 23.25 -13.24
CA THR A 13 38.95 22.75 -13.01
C THR A 13 38.99 21.92 -11.73
N LEU A 14 38.70 22.56 -10.60
CA LEU A 14 38.30 21.87 -9.39
C LEU A 14 36.95 21.19 -9.69
N CYS A 15 37.02 20.00 -10.27
CA CYS A 15 35.94 19.03 -10.17
C CYS A 15 35.85 18.66 -8.70
N TYR A 16 35.11 19.45 -7.92
CA TYR A 16 34.52 18.99 -6.67
C TYR A 16 33.46 17.94 -7.04
N GLY A 17 33.92 16.76 -7.44
CA GLY A 17 33.11 15.56 -7.38
C GLY A 17 32.79 15.37 -5.91
N VAL A 18 31.61 15.79 -5.48
CA VAL A 18 31.06 15.40 -4.18
C VAL A 18 31.12 13.87 -4.20
N PRO A 19 31.89 13.21 -3.32
CA PRO A 19 31.86 11.77 -3.25
C PRO A 19 30.43 11.40 -2.91
N ARG A 20 29.69 10.81 -3.86
CA ARG A 20 28.52 10.03 -3.51
C ARG A 20 29.06 8.85 -2.73
N LEU A 21 29.20 9.02 -1.42
CA LEU A 21 29.25 7.89 -0.50
C LEU A 21 27.97 7.11 -0.79
N SER A 22 28.10 6.02 -1.54
CA SER A 22 27.04 5.05 -1.71
C SER A 22 26.69 4.60 -0.30
N ARG A 23 25.58 5.12 0.24
CA ARG A 23 25.11 4.72 1.57
C ARG A 23 25.14 3.19 1.61
N PRO A 24 25.80 2.58 2.61
CA PRO A 24 25.90 1.13 2.66
C PRO A 24 24.49 0.56 2.63
N LYS A 25 24.24 -0.37 1.70
CA LYS A 25 22.95 -1.04 1.64
C LYS A 25 22.88 -2.01 2.83
N ILE A 26 22.08 -1.68 3.83
CA ILE A 26 21.93 -2.48 5.05
C ILE A 26 20.99 -3.65 4.74
N TYR A 27 21.49 -4.87 4.89
CA TYR A 27 20.76 -6.13 4.69
C TYR A 27 21.20 -7.17 5.71
N GLY A 28 20.41 -8.24 5.83
CA GLY A 28 20.71 -9.36 6.73
C GLY A 28 20.82 -8.89 8.18
N ASN A 29 21.71 -9.54 8.91
CA ASN A 29 21.88 -9.36 10.36
C ASN A 29 22.32 -7.94 10.78
N ALA A 30 22.68 -7.06 9.84
CA ALA A 30 22.93 -5.65 10.12
C ALA A 30 21.63 -4.85 10.36
N ILE A 31 20.47 -5.42 10.02
CA ILE A 31 19.16 -4.85 10.33
C ILE A 31 18.74 -5.31 11.72
N PRO A 32 18.51 -4.40 12.68
CA PRO A 32 17.99 -4.79 13.98
C PRO A 32 16.59 -5.41 13.85
N TYR A 33 16.35 -6.56 14.49
CA TYR A 33 15.03 -7.22 14.46
C TYR A 33 13.88 -6.27 14.85
N ARG A 34 14.09 -5.39 15.84
CA ARG A 34 13.13 -4.35 16.25
C ARG A 34 12.66 -3.42 15.12
N ASP A 35 13.45 -3.24 14.07
CA ASP A 35 13.10 -2.40 12.91
C ASP A 35 12.24 -3.17 11.89
N LEU A 36 12.10 -4.49 12.05
CA LEU A 36 11.27 -5.39 11.24
C LEU A 36 10.01 -5.83 11.99
N ASP A 37 10.13 -6.04 13.31
CA ASP A 37 9.05 -6.39 14.21
C ASP A 37 7.97 -5.29 14.23
N THR A 38 6.78 -5.67 13.78
CA THR A 38 5.60 -4.79 13.65
C THR A 38 4.85 -4.59 14.95
N SER A 39 5.23 -5.24 16.07
CA SER A 39 4.77 -4.84 17.40
C SER A 39 5.29 -3.45 17.80
N ASN A 40 6.45 -3.04 17.24
CA ASN A 40 7.06 -1.76 17.52
C ASN A 40 6.35 -0.61 16.79
N ASN A 41 5.88 0.38 17.56
CA ASN A 41 5.19 1.56 17.01
C ASN A 41 6.02 2.35 15.98
N SER A 42 7.35 2.36 16.13
CA SER A 42 8.26 2.98 15.14
C SER A 42 8.15 2.29 13.78
N THR A 43 8.11 0.96 13.76
CA THR A 43 7.97 0.14 12.56
C THR A 43 6.60 0.36 11.91
N LYS A 44 5.52 0.30 12.71
CA LYS A 44 4.14 0.61 12.26
C LYS A 44 4.08 1.97 11.54
N LYS A 45 4.61 3.02 12.17
CA LYS A 45 4.66 4.38 11.60
C LYS A 45 5.48 4.46 10.32
N LYS A 46 6.63 3.78 10.25
CA LYS A 46 7.47 3.74 9.05
C LYS A 46 6.72 3.09 7.87
N ILE A 47 6.05 1.97 8.09
CA ILE A 47 5.26 1.28 7.05
C ILE A 47 4.15 2.18 6.53
N VAL A 48 3.35 2.78 7.41
CA VAL A 48 2.28 3.72 7.02
C VAL A 48 2.83 4.93 6.26
N LEU A 49 3.98 5.46 6.69
CA LEU A 49 4.64 6.57 6.03
C LEU A 49 5.07 6.19 4.59
N MET A 50 5.64 5.01 4.40
CA MET A 50 6.06 4.51 3.08
C MET A 50 4.88 4.36 2.12
N HIS A 51 3.77 3.77 2.58
CA HIS A 51 2.55 3.65 1.78
C HIS A 51 2.02 5.03 1.36
N ASN A 52 1.85 5.94 2.30
CA ASN A 52 1.39 7.30 2.00
C ASN A 52 2.37 8.08 1.09
N PHE A 53 3.68 7.84 1.23
CA PHE A 53 4.68 8.40 0.34
C PHE A 53 4.46 7.97 -1.11
N PHE A 54 4.18 6.69 -1.35
CA PHE A 54 3.91 6.16 -2.68
C PHE A 54 2.54 6.58 -3.23
N ARG A 55 1.48 6.50 -2.41
CA ARG A 55 0.12 6.94 -2.77
C ARG A 55 0.06 8.41 -3.21
N SER A 56 0.87 9.27 -2.60
CA SER A 56 0.93 10.70 -2.97
C SER A 56 1.69 11.00 -4.28
N ARG A 57 2.25 9.96 -4.94
CA ARG A 57 3.12 10.05 -6.13
C ARG A 57 2.65 9.19 -7.30
N VAL A 58 1.40 8.74 -7.27
CA VAL A 58 0.80 8.04 -8.40
C VAL A 58 0.76 8.92 -9.65
N ASN A 59 0.89 8.27 -10.80
CA ASN A 59 0.75 8.89 -12.11
C ASN A 59 -0.16 7.98 -12.96
N PRO A 60 -1.29 8.48 -13.49
CA PRO A 60 -1.79 9.86 -13.36
C PRO A 60 -2.15 10.26 -11.91
N PRO A 61 -2.24 11.56 -11.58
CA PRO A 61 -2.63 11.99 -10.24
C PRO A 61 -4.06 11.55 -9.87
N ALA A 62 -4.27 11.20 -8.61
CA ALA A 62 -5.54 10.76 -8.07
C ALA A 62 -6.31 11.89 -7.37
N SER A 63 -7.61 12.01 -7.59
CA SER A 63 -8.47 12.99 -6.92
C SER A 63 -9.00 12.55 -5.55
N ASP A 64 -9.07 11.24 -5.31
CA ASP A 64 -9.80 10.57 -4.23
C ASP A 64 -8.92 9.63 -3.38
N MET A 65 -7.59 9.68 -3.53
CA MET A 65 -6.67 8.79 -2.83
C MET A 65 -6.69 9.03 -1.32
N LEU A 66 -7.22 8.10 -0.53
CA LEU A 66 -7.22 8.22 0.93
C LEU A 66 -5.82 8.08 1.54
N ALA A 67 -5.58 8.81 2.62
CA ALA A 67 -4.42 8.58 3.48
C ALA A 67 -4.61 7.29 4.29
N MET A 68 -3.61 6.41 4.26
CA MET A 68 -3.60 5.20 5.08
C MET A 68 -3.20 5.48 6.53
N ASN A 69 -3.77 4.70 7.45
CA ASN A 69 -3.35 4.60 8.84
C ASN A 69 -3.25 3.12 9.28
N TRP A 70 -2.59 2.88 10.42
CA TRP A 70 -2.38 1.52 10.93
C TRP A 70 -3.68 0.93 11.49
N HIS A 71 -3.89 -0.37 11.29
CA HIS A 71 -5.00 -1.11 11.86
C HIS A 71 -4.50 -2.35 12.59
N GLU A 72 -4.84 -2.48 13.88
CA GLU A 72 -4.31 -3.56 14.72
C GLU A 72 -4.88 -4.93 14.35
N GLY A 73 -6.21 -5.08 14.16
CA GLY A 73 -6.80 -6.36 13.74
C GLY A 73 -6.21 -6.92 12.42
N ALA A 74 -6.16 -6.10 11.37
CA ALA A 74 -5.45 -6.44 10.14
C ALA A 74 -3.98 -6.84 10.35
N ALA A 75 -3.28 -6.23 11.33
CA ALA A 75 -1.89 -6.57 11.64
C ALA A 75 -1.78 -7.90 12.39
N GLU A 76 -2.72 -8.20 13.29
CA GLU A 76 -2.81 -9.50 13.97
C GLU A 76 -3.01 -10.63 12.97
N ASP A 77 -3.93 -10.46 12.02
CA ASP A 77 -4.15 -11.42 10.93
C ASP A 77 -2.91 -11.56 10.03
N ALA A 78 -2.26 -10.46 9.67
CA ALA A 78 -1.04 -10.47 8.87
C ALA A 78 0.13 -11.15 9.59
N GLN A 79 0.25 -10.93 10.91
CA GLN A 79 1.27 -11.57 11.74
C GLN A 79 1.04 -13.08 11.85
N ARG A 80 -0.21 -13.50 12.09
CA ARG A 80 -0.58 -14.93 12.06
C ARG A 80 -0.19 -15.59 10.72
N TRP A 81 -0.43 -14.91 9.60
CA TRP A 81 -0.07 -15.45 8.29
C TRP A 81 1.44 -15.42 8.01
N ALA A 82 2.18 -14.43 8.52
CA ALA A 82 3.63 -14.43 8.42
C ALA A 82 4.23 -15.63 9.19
N GLU A 83 3.69 -15.93 10.38
CA GLU A 83 4.09 -17.05 11.24
C GLU A 83 3.72 -18.43 10.69
N SER A 84 2.66 -18.52 9.88
CA SER A 84 2.26 -19.79 9.26
C SER A 84 3.22 -20.25 8.15
N CYS A 85 4.16 -19.39 7.72
CA CYS A 85 5.24 -19.74 6.80
C CYS A 85 4.77 -20.43 5.51
N GLN A 86 3.78 -19.84 4.84
CA GLN A 86 3.16 -20.37 3.62
C GLN A 86 3.81 -19.88 2.31
N LEU A 87 5.05 -19.37 2.37
CA LEU A 87 5.75 -18.77 1.23
C LEU A 87 4.92 -17.65 0.56
N LEU A 88 4.51 -17.84 -0.70
CA LEU A 88 3.75 -16.88 -1.50
C LEU A 88 2.25 -17.19 -1.55
N LEU A 89 1.78 -18.20 -0.80
CA LEU A 89 0.35 -18.50 -0.74
C LEU A 89 -0.37 -17.43 0.07
N HIS A 90 -1.50 -16.95 -0.46
CA HIS A 90 -2.36 -16.01 0.22
C HIS A 90 -3.26 -16.69 1.26
N ASP A 91 -3.57 -15.97 2.33
CA ASP A 91 -4.56 -16.41 3.33
C ASP A 91 -5.96 -16.44 2.70
N ASN A 92 -6.81 -17.31 3.23
CA ASN A 92 -8.20 -17.40 2.81
C ASN A 92 -8.98 -16.13 3.21
N THR A 93 -10.21 -16.02 2.71
CA THR A 93 -11.04 -14.81 2.88
C THR A 93 -11.49 -14.59 4.33
N THR A 94 -11.67 -15.66 5.11
CA THR A 94 -12.09 -15.59 6.51
C THR A 94 -10.93 -15.28 7.45
N GLY A 95 -9.71 -15.72 7.11
CA GLY A 95 -8.46 -15.41 7.80
C GLY A 95 -7.98 -13.97 7.61
N ARG A 96 -8.65 -13.20 6.75
CA ARG A 96 -8.40 -11.76 6.58
C ARG A 96 -9.60 -10.91 6.94
N TRP A 97 -10.59 -11.47 7.65
CA TRP A 97 -11.81 -10.76 8.00
C TRP A 97 -11.57 -9.82 9.18
N THR A 98 -11.71 -8.52 8.92
CA THR A 98 -11.66 -7.48 9.95
C THR A 98 -13.05 -6.88 10.16
N GLN A 99 -13.44 -6.70 11.42
CA GLN A 99 -14.70 -6.05 11.77
C GLN A 99 -14.84 -4.69 11.07
N ASP A 100 -16.06 -4.36 10.63
CA ASP A 100 -16.42 -3.14 9.88
C ASP A 100 -15.81 -3.01 8.47
N PHE A 101 -14.79 -3.80 8.11
CA PHE A 101 -14.15 -3.77 6.78
C PHE A 101 -14.36 -5.02 5.93
N GLY A 102 -14.79 -6.11 6.55
CA GLY A 102 -14.90 -7.40 5.89
C GLY A 102 -13.55 -8.03 5.56
N THR A 103 -13.48 -8.82 4.49
CA THR A 103 -12.22 -9.42 4.04
C THR A 103 -11.29 -8.33 3.55
N CYS A 104 -10.10 -8.24 4.12
CA CYS A 104 -9.04 -7.31 3.69
C CYS A 104 -8.20 -7.92 2.57
N GLY A 105 -7.63 -7.09 1.70
CA GLY A 105 -6.63 -7.51 0.70
C GLY A 105 -5.31 -7.89 1.35
N GLN A 106 -4.36 -8.45 0.57
CA GLN A 106 -3.08 -8.92 1.10
C GLN A 106 -1.95 -8.80 0.07
N ASN A 107 -0.80 -8.30 0.50
CA ASN A 107 0.46 -8.41 -0.24
C ASN A 107 1.44 -9.25 0.57
N ILE A 108 2.21 -10.11 -0.11
CA ILE A 108 3.23 -10.96 0.49
C ILE A 108 4.57 -10.68 -0.17
N PHE A 109 5.63 -10.69 0.62
CA PHE A 109 7.00 -10.64 0.16
C PHE A 109 7.84 -11.63 0.96
N VAL A 110 8.68 -12.40 0.28
CA VAL A 110 9.61 -13.35 0.91
C VAL A 110 11.03 -13.03 0.49
N ALA A 111 11.97 -13.18 1.43
CA ALA A 111 13.39 -13.06 1.14
C ALA A 111 14.20 -14.09 1.92
N ASN A 112 15.30 -14.57 1.35
CA ASN A 112 16.25 -15.45 2.04
C ASN A 112 17.18 -14.70 3.02
N VAL A 113 17.11 -13.37 3.03
CA VAL A 113 17.85 -12.49 3.95
C VAL A 113 16.92 -11.41 4.50
N GLN A 114 17.23 -10.88 5.67
CA GLN A 114 16.50 -9.71 6.20
C GLN A 114 16.66 -8.52 5.25
N VAL A 115 15.56 -7.84 4.96
CA VAL A 115 15.53 -6.60 4.19
C VAL A 115 14.69 -5.56 4.94
N PRO A 116 14.97 -4.26 4.80
CA PRO A 116 14.13 -3.25 5.44
C PRO A 116 12.72 -3.28 4.85
N TRP A 117 11.69 -2.96 5.65
CA TRP A 117 10.30 -2.81 5.15
C TRP A 117 10.19 -1.93 3.90
N PHE A 118 11.03 -0.89 3.78
CA PHE A 118 11.07 -0.05 2.58
C PHE A 118 11.36 -0.85 1.30
N PHE A 119 12.20 -1.89 1.38
CA PHE A 119 12.50 -2.74 0.24
C PHE A 119 11.28 -3.54 -0.19
N ALA A 120 10.62 -4.25 0.73
CA ALA A 120 9.40 -5.03 0.45
C ALA A 120 8.29 -4.13 -0.15
N VAL A 121 8.00 -3.01 0.52
CA VAL A 121 6.97 -2.04 0.07
C VAL A 121 7.33 -1.42 -1.28
N LYS A 122 8.62 -1.13 -1.53
CA LYS A 122 9.06 -0.58 -2.81
C LYS A 122 8.95 -1.61 -3.93
N VAL A 123 9.25 -2.88 -3.69
CA VAL A 123 9.13 -3.94 -4.72
C VAL A 123 7.68 -4.05 -5.19
N TRP A 124 6.72 -4.14 -4.27
CA TRP A 124 5.29 -4.09 -4.61
C TRP A 124 4.93 -2.85 -5.43
N PHE A 125 5.43 -1.66 -5.05
CA PHE A 125 5.13 -0.44 -5.78
C PHE A 125 5.75 -0.39 -7.19
N LEU A 126 6.88 -1.07 -7.43
CA LEU A 126 7.59 -1.03 -8.71
C LEU A 126 6.87 -1.82 -9.82
N GLU A 127 5.89 -2.67 -9.49
CA GLU A 127 5.01 -3.27 -10.50
C GLU A 127 4.25 -2.23 -11.33
N ARG A 128 4.17 -0.98 -10.86
CA ARG A 128 3.69 0.17 -11.63
C ARG A 128 4.35 0.30 -13.01
N ASP A 129 5.59 -0.18 -13.15
CA ASP A 129 6.34 -0.06 -14.39
C ASP A 129 5.78 -1.00 -15.48
N ASN A 130 4.94 -1.97 -15.09
CA ASN A 130 4.18 -2.87 -15.96
C ASN A 130 2.66 -2.53 -15.99
N PHE A 131 2.23 -1.48 -15.29
CA PHE A 131 0.83 -1.09 -15.19
C PHE A 131 0.50 0.07 -16.13
N THR A 132 -0.61 -0.02 -16.83
CA THR A 132 -1.17 1.11 -17.59
C THR A 132 -2.56 1.48 -17.09
N TYR A 133 -2.72 2.73 -16.65
CA TYR A 133 -3.99 3.21 -16.11
C TYR A 133 -5.11 3.17 -17.17
N GLY A 134 -6.18 2.44 -16.86
CA GLY A 134 -7.42 2.38 -17.64
C GLY A 134 -7.37 1.49 -18.88
N GLU A 135 -6.31 0.69 -19.06
CA GLU A 135 -6.21 -0.33 -20.11
C GLU A 135 -6.66 -1.69 -19.59
N ASP A 136 -7.45 -2.43 -20.36
CA ASP A 136 -8.02 -3.73 -19.97
C ASP A 136 -6.99 -4.89 -20.02
N ALA A 137 -5.70 -4.58 -20.19
CA ALA A 137 -4.61 -5.55 -20.36
C ALA A 137 -3.77 -5.78 -19.11
N ASN A 138 -4.10 -5.12 -17.98
CA ASN A 138 -3.34 -5.29 -16.75
C ASN A 138 -3.56 -6.70 -16.18
N ASP A 139 -2.46 -7.43 -15.95
CA ASP A 139 -2.49 -8.77 -15.36
C ASP A 139 -2.46 -8.66 -13.81
N PRO A 140 -3.50 -9.14 -13.09
CA PRO A 140 -3.53 -9.14 -11.63
C PRO A 140 -2.34 -9.83 -10.97
N ASP A 141 -1.77 -10.86 -11.59
CA ASP A 141 -0.62 -11.59 -11.06
C ASP A 141 0.69 -10.80 -11.19
N VAL A 142 0.71 -9.75 -12.03
CA VAL A 142 1.89 -8.93 -12.32
C VAL A 142 1.83 -7.57 -11.62
N VAL A 143 0.64 -6.97 -11.51
CA VAL A 143 0.48 -5.60 -10.99
C VAL A 143 -0.39 -5.49 -9.74
N GLY A 144 -0.89 -6.62 -9.24
CA GLY A 144 -1.81 -6.70 -8.11
C GLY A 144 -1.28 -6.08 -6.83
N HIS A 145 0.03 -6.19 -6.54
CA HIS A 145 0.58 -5.58 -5.34
C HIS A 145 0.62 -4.06 -5.46
N TYR A 146 0.99 -3.53 -6.63
CA TYR A 146 0.95 -2.10 -6.89
C TYR A 146 -0.48 -1.55 -6.79
N THR A 147 -1.44 -2.15 -7.50
CA THR A 147 -2.83 -1.67 -7.52
C THR A 147 -3.45 -1.70 -6.12
N GLN A 148 -3.16 -2.72 -5.30
CA GLN A 148 -3.59 -2.77 -3.90
C GLN A 148 -2.98 -1.63 -3.07
N MET A 149 -1.67 -1.35 -3.22
CA MET A 149 -1.02 -0.25 -2.50
C MET A 149 -1.65 1.11 -2.81
N VAL A 150 -2.08 1.30 -4.06
CA VAL A 150 -2.65 2.57 -4.56
C VAL A 150 -4.18 2.55 -4.69
N TRP A 151 -4.85 1.58 -4.07
CA TRP A 151 -6.31 1.50 -4.11
C TRP A 151 -6.94 2.66 -3.34
N TYR A 152 -7.81 3.44 -3.97
CA TYR A 152 -8.26 4.74 -3.44
C TYR A 152 -8.93 4.64 -2.07
N SER A 153 -9.81 3.65 -1.88
CA SER A 153 -10.61 3.47 -0.67
C SER A 153 -9.88 2.72 0.45
N THR A 154 -8.85 1.93 0.12
CA THR A 154 -8.02 1.23 1.10
C THR A 154 -7.25 2.26 1.95
N HIS A 155 -7.64 2.40 3.21
CA HIS A 155 -7.11 3.42 4.12
C HIS A 155 -6.65 2.84 5.47
N LYS A 156 -6.74 1.53 5.64
CA LYS A 156 -6.18 0.77 6.76
C LYS A 156 -5.13 -0.21 6.25
N VAL A 157 -4.01 -0.28 6.96
CA VAL A 157 -2.97 -1.28 6.71
C VAL A 157 -2.48 -1.87 8.02
N GLY A 158 -2.31 -3.18 8.06
CA GLY A 158 -1.68 -3.89 9.17
C GLY A 158 -0.73 -4.93 8.60
N CYS A 159 0.45 -5.09 9.20
CA CYS A 159 1.49 -5.95 8.65
C CYS A 159 2.12 -6.84 9.71
N GLY A 160 2.63 -7.99 9.26
CA GLY A 160 3.34 -8.99 10.04
C GLY A 160 4.70 -9.33 9.45
N PHE A 161 5.61 -9.75 10.31
CA PHE A 161 6.95 -10.19 9.94
C PHE A 161 7.34 -11.44 10.72
N HIS A 162 7.91 -12.43 10.03
CA HIS A 162 8.39 -13.65 10.69
C HIS A 162 9.62 -14.24 10.00
N TYR A 163 10.46 -14.90 10.79
CA TYR A 163 11.56 -15.72 10.30
C TYR A 163 11.13 -17.19 10.27
N CYS A 164 11.02 -17.74 9.08
CA CYS A 164 10.67 -19.14 8.84
C CYS A 164 11.95 -19.98 8.83
N GLY A 165 12.18 -20.72 9.92
CA GLY A 165 13.37 -21.54 10.11
C GLY A 165 13.39 -22.84 9.30
N PRO A 166 14.51 -23.58 9.36
CA PRO A 166 14.69 -24.84 8.64
C PRO A 166 13.71 -25.94 9.07
N ASP A 167 13.17 -25.86 10.28
CA ASP A 167 12.19 -26.81 10.83
C ASP A 167 10.82 -26.70 10.14
N VAL A 168 10.56 -25.58 9.45
CA VAL A 168 9.29 -25.27 8.77
C VAL A 168 9.45 -25.27 7.24
N ALA A 169 10.63 -24.93 6.72
CA ALA A 169 10.92 -24.91 5.29
C ALA A 169 12.33 -25.43 4.99
N LYS A 170 12.51 -26.12 3.85
CA LYS A 170 13.81 -26.70 3.44
C LYS A 170 14.95 -25.67 3.39
N ALA A 171 14.63 -24.41 3.11
CA ALA A 171 15.56 -23.29 3.17
C ALA A 171 14.92 -22.16 3.99
N PRO A 172 15.65 -21.58 4.96
CA PRO A 172 15.09 -20.53 5.80
C PRO A 172 14.81 -19.26 4.98
N TYR A 173 13.76 -18.55 5.36
CA TYR A 173 13.36 -17.31 4.71
C TYR A 173 12.65 -16.37 5.70
N TYR A 174 12.45 -15.13 5.28
CA TYR A 174 11.76 -14.09 6.03
C TYR A 174 10.47 -13.75 5.30
N SER A 175 9.34 -13.88 6.01
CA SER A 175 8.00 -13.61 5.52
C SER A 175 7.58 -12.19 5.93
N TYR A 176 7.11 -11.41 4.97
CA TYR A 176 6.56 -10.06 5.15
C TYR A 176 5.16 -10.06 4.57
N VAL A 177 4.16 -9.79 5.40
CA VAL A 177 2.75 -9.81 5.01
C VAL A 177 2.13 -8.47 5.38
N CYS A 178 1.38 -7.85 4.47
CA CYS A 178 0.55 -6.70 4.79
C CYS A 178 -0.88 -6.97 4.35
N ASN A 179 -1.85 -6.75 5.24
CA ASN A 179 -3.27 -6.79 4.97
C ASN A 179 -3.81 -5.35 4.82
N TYR A 180 -4.78 -5.19 3.92
CA TYR A 180 -5.26 -3.89 3.41
C TYR A 180 -6.77 -3.79 3.51
N CYS A 181 -7.29 -2.82 4.27
CA CYS A 181 -8.73 -2.71 4.50
C CYS A 181 -9.27 -1.29 4.14
N PRO A 182 -10.46 -1.18 3.51
CA PRO A 182 -11.16 -2.24 2.78
C PRO A 182 -10.28 -2.88 1.68
N ILE A 183 -10.66 -4.07 1.22
CA ILE A 183 -9.97 -4.77 0.13
C ILE A 183 -9.96 -3.92 -1.16
N GLY A 184 -8.85 -4.02 -1.89
CA GLY A 184 -8.74 -3.42 -3.23
C GLY A 184 -8.91 -4.44 -4.34
N ASN A 185 -8.44 -4.08 -5.53
CA ASN A 185 -8.35 -4.98 -6.69
C ASN A 185 -9.68 -5.62 -7.10
N HIS A 186 -10.77 -4.87 -6.95
CA HIS A 186 -12.07 -5.31 -7.45
C HIS A 186 -12.04 -5.45 -8.98
N PRO A 187 -12.51 -6.58 -9.55
CA PRO A 187 -12.41 -6.86 -10.98
C PRO A 187 -13.00 -5.74 -11.88
N GLU A 188 -14.13 -5.16 -11.50
CA GLU A 188 -14.82 -4.12 -12.28
C GLU A 188 -14.07 -2.79 -12.37
N ARG A 189 -13.07 -2.58 -11.50
CA ARG A 189 -12.31 -1.33 -11.43
C ARG A 189 -10.80 -1.56 -11.38
N PHE A 190 -10.32 -2.77 -11.66
CA PHE A 190 -8.92 -3.13 -11.47
C PHE A 190 -7.95 -2.18 -12.20
N ASP A 191 -8.27 -1.81 -13.44
CA ASP A 191 -7.47 -0.92 -14.28
C ASP A 191 -7.52 0.55 -13.85
N ARG A 192 -8.41 0.89 -12.92
CA ARG A 192 -8.65 2.24 -12.41
C ARG A 192 -8.65 2.23 -10.88
N PRO A 193 -7.53 1.89 -10.22
CA PRO A 193 -7.48 1.70 -8.76
C PRO A 193 -7.77 2.98 -7.97
N TYR A 194 -7.81 4.13 -8.64
CA TYR A 194 -8.21 5.43 -8.12
C TYR A 194 -8.84 6.28 -9.22
N THR A 195 -9.50 7.38 -8.87
CA THR A 195 -10.04 8.32 -9.85
C THR A 195 -8.96 9.29 -10.30
N LYS A 196 -8.60 9.25 -11.58
CA LYS A 196 -7.72 10.25 -12.20
C LYS A 196 -8.30 11.66 -12.05
N GLY A 197 -7.54 12.58 -11.48
CA GLY A 197 -7.97 13.97 -11.32
C GLY A 197 -7.00 14.84 -10.55
N LYS A 198 -7.39 16.10 -10.31
CA LYS A 198 -6.60 17.02 -9.49
C LYS A 198 -6.52 16.46 -8.07
N PRO A 199 -5.33 16.38 -7.45
CA PRO A 199 -5.20 15.87 -6.08
C PRO A 199 -6.18 16.52 -5.11
N CYS A 200 -6.89 15.67 -4.37
CA CYS A 200 -7.92 16.03 -3.40
C CYS A 200 -9.16 16.77 -3.95
N SER A 201 -9.41 16.78 -5.27
CA SER A 201 -10.63 17.40 -5.78
C SER A 201 -11.91 16.67 -5.37
N ALA A 202 -11.82 15.41 -4.96
CA ALA A 202 -12.95 14.64 -4.41
C ALA A 202 -13.13 14.82 -2.89
N CYS A 203 -12.25 15.55 -2.21
CA CYS A 203 -12.27 15.75 -0.76
C CYS A 203 -11.89 17.20 -0.37
N PRO A 204 -12.65 18.20 -0.84
CA PRO A 204 -12.34 19.61 -0.57
C PRO A 204 -12.29 19.89 0.94
N GLY A 205 -11.23 20.56 1.38
CA GLY A 205 -10.99 20.84 2.81
C GLY A 205 -10.48 19.65 3.64
N GLN A 206 -10.50 18.43 3.10
CA GLN A 206 -10.10 17.19 3.78
C GLN A 206 -8.88 16.57 3.11
N CYS A 207 -7.79 17.34 3.04
CA CYS A 207 -6.62 17.00 2.23
C CYS A 207 -5.30 17.13 3.01
N LYS A 208 -4.67 15.99 3.27
CA LYS A 208 -3.33 15.89 3.86
C LYS A 208 -2.26 16.05 2.79
N PHE A 209 -1.26 16.89 3.09
CA PHE A 209 -0.11 17.16 2.21
C PHE A 209 -0.47 17.60 0.78
N LYS A 210 -1.68 18.16 0.57
CA LYS A 210 -2.19 18.54 -0.76
C LYS A 210 -2.25 17.37 -1.76
N LYS A 211 -2.30 16.12 -1.26
CA LYS A 211 -2.20 14.90 -2.09
C LYS A 211 -3.12 13.77 -1.68
N LEU A 212 -3.48 13.64 -0.40
CA LEU A 212 -4.22 12.50 0.12
C LEU A 212 -5.47 12.96 0.87
N CYS A 213 -6.61 12.34 0.59
CA CYS A 213 -7.87 12.60 1.25
C CYS A 213 -7.90 12.06 2.69
N THR A 214 -8.67 12.70 3.58
CA THR A 214 -8.79 12.32 5.01
C THR A 214 -10.21 12.03 5.46
N ASN A 215 -11.20 12.16 4.58
CA ASN A 215 -12.61 11.84 4.81
C ASN A 215 -12.92 10.37 4.50
N SER A 216 -12.21 9.42 5.12
CA SER A 216 -12.47 7.99 4.95
C SER A 216 -13.72 7.54 5.72
N CYS A 217 -14.53 6.66 5.14
CA CYS A 217 -15.58 5.95 5.87
C CYS A 217 -14.97 4.92 6.84
N PRO A 218 -15.43 4.83 8.10
CA PRO A 218 -14.97 3.81 9.05
C PRO A 218 -15.52 2.40 8.76
N TYR A 219 -16.42 2.28 7.77
CA TYR A 219 -17.04 1.03 7.34
C TYR A 219 -16.63 0.72 5.90
N ALA A 220 -16.78 -0.54 5.49
CA ALA A 220 -16.74 -0.98 4.11
C ALA A 220 -18.09 -1.56 3.71
N ASP A 221 -18.38 -1.52 2.42
CA ASP A 221 -19.40 -2.36 1.83
C ASP A 221 -18.82 -3.75 1.58
N THR A 222 -19.58 -4.78 1.97
CA THR A 222 -19.22 -6.19 1.76
C THR A 222 -19.92 -6.76 0.53
N TRP A 223 -20.99 -6.13 0.06
CA TRP A 223 -21.58 -6.41 -1.25
C TRP A 223 -21.04 -5.45 -2.30
N ILE A 224 -20.70 -5.99 -3.46
CA ILE A 224 -20.07 -5.21 -4.54
C ILE A 224 -21.02 -4.22 -5.21
N ASN A 225 -22.33 -4.49 -5.15
CA ASN A 225 -23.38 -3.74 -5.84
C ASN A 225 -24.15 -2.76 -4.92
N CYS A 226 -23.59 -2.40 -3.76
CA CYS A 226 -24.27 -1.52 -2.81
C CYS A 226 -24.66 -0.17 -3.42
N ARG A 227 -23.82 0.40 -4.29
CA ARG A 227 -24.11 1.67 -4.98
C ARG A 227 -25.33 1.56 -5.91
N GLU A 228 -25.42 0.49 -6.67
CA GLU A 228 -26.54 0.20 -7.59
C GLU A 228 -27.83 -0.06 -6.82
N LEU A 229 -27.74 -0.85 -5.73
CA LEU A 229 -28.86 -1.11 -4.83
C LEU A 229 -29.37 0.18 -4.19
N ASN A 230 -28.46 1.04 -3.71
CA ASN A 230 -28.82 2.32 -3.11
C ASN A 230 -29.48 3.27 -4.11
N ALA A 231 -28.96 3.33 -5.34
CA ALA A 231 -29.52 4.18 -6.39
C ALA A 231 -30.93 3.74 -6.83
N THR A 232 -31.23 2.44 -6.75
CA THR A 232 -32.51 1.88 -7.24
C THR A 232 -33.53 1.67 -6.12
N TRP A 233 -33.07 1.28 -4.93
CA TRP A 233 -33.88 0.81 -3.80
C TRP A 233 -33.41 1.42 -2.46
N HIS A 234 -33.08 2.72 -2.42
CA HIS A 234 -32.55 3.40 -1.24
C HIS A 234 -33.28 3.04 0.06
N SER A 235 -34.61 3.22 0.09
CA SER A 235 -35.40 2.95 1.29
C SER A 235 -35.35 1.50 1.75
N TRP A 236 -35.33 0.55 0.83
CA TRP A 236 -35.20 -0.88 1.18
C TRP A 236 -33.82 -1.20 1.78
N LEU A 237 -32.78 -0.54 1.26
CA LEU A 237 -31.40 -0.77 1.68
C LEU A 237 -31.05 -0.04 2.99
N CYS A 238 -31.40 1.24 3.10
CA CYS A 238 -30.84 2.14 4.10
C CYS A 238 -31.82 2.57 5.21
N ASP A 239 -33.14 2.40 5.08
CA ASP A 239 -34.10 2.90 6.10
C ASP A 239 -34.18 2.00 7.35
N ASN A 240 -33.56 0.81 7.33
CA ASN A 240 -33.56 -0.11 8.46
C ASN A 240 -32.15 -0.64 8.76
N GLU A 241 -31.52 -0.08 9.79
CA GLU A 241 -30.18 -0.47 10.21
C GLU A 241 -30.04 -1.94 10.62
N ALA A 242 -31.13 -2.60 11.02
CA ALA A 242 -31.12 -4.01 11.39
C ALA A 242 -31.20 -4.96 10.18
N ASN A 243 -31.46 -4.44 8.98
CA ASN A 243 -31.50 -5.27 7.76
C ASN A 243 -30.09 -5.76 7.40
N GLU A 244 -29.99 -7.02 6.97
CA GLU A 244 -28.78 -7.59 6.37
C GLU A 244 -28.22 -6.71 5.26
N GLY A 245 -29.09 -6.14 4.40
CA GLY A 245 -28.67 -5.23 3.34
C GLY A 245 -27.99 -3.97 3.85
N TYR A 246 -28.49 -3.38 4.94
CA TYR A 246 -27.84 -2.24 5.59
C TYR A 246 -26.47 -2.63 6.14
N GLN A 247 -26.37 -3.76 6.83
CA GLN A 247 -25.11 -4.22 7.40
C GLN A 247 -24.09 -4.54 6.32
N ALA A 248 -24.54 -5.09 5.20
CA ALA A 248 -23.69 -5.37 4.05
C ALA A 248 -23.26 -4.11 3.28
N CYS A 249 -24.11 -3.08 3.25
CA CYS A 249 -23.89 -1.80 2.55
C CYS A 249 -23.72 -0.61 3.48
N LYS A 250 -23.09 -0.86 4.63
CA LYS A 250 -23.01 0.11 5.72
C LYS A 250 -22.23 1.37 5.33
N ALA A 251 -21.20 1.25 4.49
CA ALA A 251 -20.48 2.42 4.00
C ALA A 251 -21.38 3.26 3.08
N THR A 252 -22.07 2.62 2.14
CA THR A 252 -23.02 3.28 1.25
C THR A 252 -24.16 3.97 2.01
N CYS A 253 -24.69 3.37 3.07
CA CYS A 253 -25.82 3.95 3.82
C CYS A 253 -25.42 4.98 4.88
N ALA A 254 -24.26 4.83 5.55
CA ALA A 254 -23.92 5.60 6.74
C ALA A 254 -22.81 6.67 6.52
N CYS A 255 -22.14 6.68 5.37
CA CYS A 255 -20.96 7.51 5.15
C CYS A 255 -21.14 8.57 4.05
N ASP A 256 -22.18 9.39 4.15
CA ASP A 256 -22.38 10.49 3.21
C ASP A 256 -21.19 11.47 3.20
N GLY A 257 -20.73 11.83 2.00
CA GLY A 257 -19.57 12.70 1.77
C GLY A 257 -18.20 12.10 2.13
N ALA A 258 -18.14 10.85 2.60
CA ALA A 258 -16.88 10.13 2.80
C ALA A 258 -16.48 9.38 1.53
N ILE A 259 -15.18 9.06 1.41
CA ILE A 259 -14.68 8.17 0.37
C ILE A 259 -14.72 6.74 0.93
N SER A 260 -15.38 5.85 0.18
CA SER A 260 -15.49 4.40 0.43
C SER A 260 -15.41 3.59 -0.86
#